data_AF-A0A841HAD6-F1
#
_entry.id   AF-A0A841HAD6-F1
#
_cell.length_a   1.000
_cell.length_b   1.000
_cell.length_c   1.000
_cell.angle_alpha   90.00
_cell.angle_beta   90.00
_cell.angle_gamma   90.00
#
_symmetry.space_group_name_H-M   'P 1'
#
loop_
_entity.id
_entity.type
_entity.pdbx_description
1 polymer ?
#
loop_
_entity_poly.entity_id
_entity_poly.type
_entity_poly.pdbx_seq_one_letter_code
_entity_poly.pdbx_strand_id
1 'polypeptide(L)'
;MRTTDGGFRAEAVTALAARDYHHASDAYARAGWRVLSAPRNDPDVAPFDPGEKGWVGSGLAHLAASTAAARVAGTPARATDRAVHGVAAARDLRRAYADTHPARAACFDEFIADFHALGGLDGVGDAYEDAAAAHREAAGSVASPQALATTPLFEAAAVPVKQLARGQADGEIAVSWDDLHGGDPGDPGAFLAHRATYKRQRLPGLVEAAVDDGHLAAPRGTTEYATDHHECPACGSRHVNWVADSTLCLVCSRPTEPTNE
;
A
#
# COMPACT_ATOMS: atom_id res chain seq x y z
N MET A 1 4.28 2.84 16.48
CA MET A 1 5.73 3.02 16.25
C MET A 1 6.00 2.63 14.80
N ARG A 2 6.62 3.49 13.99
CA ARG A 2 6.86 3.19 12.55
C ARG A 2 7.94 2.12 12.40
N THR A 3 7.83 1.28 11.37
CA THR A 3 8.86 0.31 11.01
C THR A 3 10.17 1.01 10.62
N THR A 4 11.30 0.36 10.83
CA THR A 4 12.62 0.88 10.46
C THR A 4 12.86 0.69 8.97
N ASP A 5 12.49 1.67 8.14
CA ASP A 5 12.68 1.63 6.68
C ASP A 5 14.05 2.17 6.22
N GLY A 6 14.89 2.66 7.14
CA GLY A 6 16.23 3.17 6.84
C GLY A 6 16.24 4.55 6.16
N GLY A 7 15.11 5.28 6.15
CA GLY A 7 14.97 6.56 5.43
C GLY A 7 14.62 6.39 3.95
N PHE A 8 14.62 5.16 3.43
CA PHE A 8 14.36 4.89 2.02
C PHE A 8 12.91 5.23 1.59
N ARG A 9 11.95 5.21 2.53
CA ARG A 9 10.59 5.70 2.25
C ARG A 9 10.58 7.21 1.98
N ALA A 10 11.35 7.99 2.73
CA ALA A 10 11.45 9.43 2.54
C ALA A 10 12.15 9.74 1.20
N GLU A 11 13.24 9.04 0.90
CA GLU A 11 13.92 9.09 -0.41
C GLU A 11 12.93 8.81 -1.57
N ALA A 12 12.12 7.76 -1.44
CA ALA A 12 11.13 7.41 -2.47
C ALA A 12 10.07 8.50 -2.65
N VAL A 13 9.57 9.09 -1.56
CA VAL A 13 8.57 10.18 -1.61
C VAL A 13 9.15 11.43 -2.29
N THR A 14 10.39 11.80 -1.98
CA THR A 14 11.10 12.89 -2.65
C THR A 14 11.24 12.62 -4.14
N ALA A 15 11.57 11.38 -4.53
CA ALA A 15 11.65 10.98 -5.92
C ALA A 15 10.30 11.07 -6.66
N LEU A 16 9.20 10.64 -6.03
CA LEU A 16 7.85 10.80 -6.58
C LEU A 16 7.47 12.28 -6.79
N ALA A 17 7.86 13.15 -5.86
CA ALA A 17 7.63 14.59 -5.94
C ALA A 17 8.38 15.22 -7.12
N ALA A 18 9.57 14.70 -7.44
CA ALA A 18 10.39 15.09 -8.57
C ALA A 18 10.01 14.39 -9.90
N ARG A 19 9.02 13.49 -9.89
CA ARG A 19 8.65 12.62 -11.03
C ARG A 19 9.76 11.65 -11.47
N ASP A 20 10.72 11.35 -10.59
CA ASP A 20 11.75 10.34 -10.82
C ASP A 20 11.25 8.96 -10.35
N TYR A 21 10.43 8.32 -11.20
CA TYR A 21 9.81 7.04 -10.88
C TYR A 21 10.79 5.87 -10.83
N HIS A 22 11.91 5.94 -11.55
CA HIS A 22 12.98 4.93 -11.45
C HIS A 22 13.61 4.96 -10.06
N HIS A 23 13.99 6.14 -9.60
CA HIS A 23 14.58 6.30 -8.27
C HIS A 23 13.58 5.99 -7.16
N ALA A 24 12.32 6.44 -7.30
CA ALA A 24 11.25 6.11 -6.37
C ALA A 24 11.07 4.59 -6.24
N SER A 25 11.10 3.89 -7.38
CA SER A 25 11.03 2.43 -7.41
C SER A 25 12.17 1.81 -6.60
N ASP A 26 13.42 2.15 -6.88
CA ASP A 26 14.61 1.60 -6.19
C ASP A 26 14.63 1.93 -4.70
N ALA A 27 14.21 3.13 -4.30
CA ALA A 27 14.11 3.54 -2.91
C ALA A 27 13.02 2.74 -2.17
N TYR A 28 11.83 2.58 -2.75
CA TYR A 28 10.79 1.73 -2.15
C TYR A 28 11.20 0.26 -2.02
N ALA A 29 11.95 -0.30 -2.98
CA ALA A 29 12.46 -1.66 -2.86
C ALA A 29 13.40 -1.80 -1.64
N ARG A 30 14.35 -0.87 -1.50
CA ARG A 30 15.26 -0.81 -0.34
C ARG A 30 14.51 -0.63 0.98
N ALA A 31 13.46 0.21 1.02
CA ALA A 31 12.58 0.36 2.17
C ALA A 31 11.92 -0.98 2.55
N GLY A 32 11.35 -1.69 1.56
CA GLY A 32 10.72 -2.99 1.77
C GLY A 32 11.70 -4.02 2.33
N TRP A 33 12.87 -4.17 1.70
CA TRP A 33 13.89 -5.11 2.18
C TRP A 33 14.38 -4.77 3.58
N ARG A 34 14.55 -3.48 3.88
CA ARG A 34 14.98 -3.05 5.21
C ARG A 34 13.94 -3.42 6.27
N VAL A 35 12.65 -3.15 6.02
CA VAL A 35 11.57 -3.51 6.97
C VAL A 35 11.43 -5.02 7.14
N LEU A 36 11.66 -5.80 6.08
CA LEU A 36 11.55 -7.26 6.14
C LEU A 36 12.77 -7.93 6.79
N SER A 37 13.96 -7.33 6.69
CA SER A 37 15.21 -7.89 7.22
C SER A 37 15.63 -7.36 8.60
N ALA A 38 15.18 -6.16 8.98
CA ALA A 38 15.57 -5.56 10.26
C ALA A 38 14.92 -6.28 11.46
N PRO A 39 15.60 -6.32 12.62
CA PRO A 39 14.98 -6.69 13.89
C PRO A 39 13.67 -5.94 14.10
N ARG A 40 12.67 -6.63 14.68
CA ARG A 40 11.42 -5.96 15.00
C ARG A 40 11.67 -4.95 16.11
N ASN A 41 10.83 -3.93 16.09
CA ASN A 41 10.77 -2.92 17.15
C ASN A 41 10.36 -3.52 18.50
N ASP A 42 9.72 -4.68 18.46
CA ASP A 42 9.49 -5.54 19.62
C ASP A 42 10.72 -6.48 19.74
N PRO A 43 11.53 -6.34 20.81
CA PRO A 43 12.76 -7.12 20.96
C PRO A 43 12.50 -8.62 21.12
N ASP A 44 11.29 -9.02 21.49
CA ASP A 44 10.92 -10.42 21.74
C ASP A 44 10.33 -11.13 20.51
N VAL A 45 10.18 -10.42 19.38
CA VAL A 45 9.64 -10.97 18.12
C VAL A 45 10.74 -11.00 17.07
N ALA A 46 11.19 -12.20 16.67
CA ALA A 46 12.16 -12.33 15.59
C ALA A 46 11.56 -11.81 14.26
N PRO A 47 12.38 -11.33 13.30
CA PRO A 47 11.89 -10.80 12.04
C PRO A 47 10.90 -11.71 11.29
N PHE A 48 11.06 -13.03 11.39
CA PHE A 48 10.24 -14.01 10.69
C PHE A 48 9.17 -14.66 11.56
N ASP A 49 9.13 -14.35 12.86
CA ASP A 49 8.13 -14.89 13.76
C ASP A 49 6.80 -14.13 13.61
N PRO A 50 5.66 -14.82 13.76
CA PRO A 50 4.37 -14.19 13.65
C PRO A 50 4.11 -13.23 14.81
N GLY A 51 4.33 -11.93 14.56
CA GLY A 51 3.99 -10.87 15.50
C GLY A 51 2.49 -10.54 15.50
N GLU A 52 1.97 -10.15 16.66
CA GLU A 52 0.53 -9.90 16.91
C GLU A 52 -0.07 -8.83 15.96
N LYS A 53 0.69 -7.78 15.65
CA LYS A 53 0.19 -6.63 14.86
C LYS A 53 0.49 -6.72 13.37
N GLY A 54 1.37 -7.63 12.95
CA GLY A 54 1.75 -7.81 11.54
C GLY A 54 2.44 -6.59 10.92
N TRP A 55 3.33 -5.91 11.66
CA TRP A 55 4.14 -4.78 11.16
C TRP A 55 4.93 -5.08 9.88
N VAL A 56 5.16 -6.36 9.59
CA VAL A 56 5.78 -6.85 8.35
C VAL A 56 5.05 -6.36 7.09
N GLY A 57 3.74 -6.09 7.20
CA GLY A 57 2.92 -5.57 6.11
C GLY A 57 3.42 -4.26 5.52
N SER A 58 4.06 -3.38 6.32
CA SER A 58 4.65 -2.14 5.81
C SER A 58 5.77 -2.43 4.79
N GLY A 59 6.54 -3.50 4.99
CA GLY A 59 7.57 -3.92 4.04
C GLY A 59 6.96 -4.38 2.71
N LEU A 60 5.88 -5.16 2.75
CA LEU A 60 5.15 -5.58 1.55
C LEU A 60 4.51 -4.39 0.83
N ALA A 61 3.94 -3.43 1.56
CA ALA A 61 3.39 -2.21 0.98
C ALA A 61 4.47 -1.36 0.26
N HIS A 62 5.70 -1.33 0.79
CA HIS A 62 6.83 -0.70 0.11
C HIS A 62 7.23 -1.46 -1.16
N LEU A 63 7.30 -2.79 -1.13
CA LEU A 63 7.55 -3.57 -2.35
C LEU A 63 6.44 -3.39 -3.40
N ALA A 64 5.19 -3.25 -2.97
CA ALA A 64 4.06 -2.97 -3.86
C ALA A 64 4.18 -1.59 -4.52
N ALA A 65 4.48 -0.54 -3.73
CA ALA A 65 4.74 0.81 -4.25
C ALA A 65 5.96 0.84 -5.20
N SER A 66 6.98 0.04 -4.89
CA SER A 66 8.16 -0.14 -5.74
C SER A 66 7.80 -0.71 -7.11
N THR A 67 6.92 -1.72 -7.12
CA THR A 67 6.40 -2.35 -8.34
C THR A 67 5.58 -1.35 -9.17
N ALA A 68 4.66 -0.61 -8.52
CA ALA A 68 3.89 0.44 -9.19
C ALA A 68 4.79 1.52 -9.83
N ALA A 69 5.78 2.01 -9.09
CA ALA A 69 6.72 3.00 -9.59
C ALA A 69 7.54 2.48 -10.77
N ALA A 70 7.94 1.19 -10.79
CA ALA A 70 8.63 0.59 -11.93
C ALA A 70 7.74 0.51 -13.19
N ARG A 71 6.43 0.26 -13.04
CA ARG A 71 5.46 0.29 -14.14
C ARG A 71 5.38 1.69 -14.73
N VAL A 72 5.12 2.70 -13.89
CA VAL A 72 4.99 4.10 -14.31
C VAL A 72 6.31 4.66 -14.88
N ALA A 73 7.46 4.17 -14.43
CA ALA A 73 8.76 4.49 -14.99
C ALA A 73 9.03 3.87 -16.38
N GLY A 74 8.08 3.12 -16.96
CA GLY A 74 8.26 2.45 -18.25
C GLY A 74 9.24 1.27 -18.20
N THR A 75 9.40 0.63 -17.04
CA THR A 75 10.26 -0.57 -16.87
C THR A 75 9.47 -1.82 -16.50
N PRO A 76 8.60 -2.32 -17.41
CA PRO A 76 7.66 -3.40 -17.09
C PRO A 76 8.35 -4.69 -16.65
N ALA A 77 9.46 -5.09 -17.28
CA ALA A 77 10.21 -6.28 -16.86
C ALA A 77 10.70 -6.18 -15.41
N ARG A 78 11.17 -5.00 -15.02
CA ARG A 78 11.61 -4.73 -13.65
C ARG A 78 10.45 -4.69 -12.66
N ALA A 79 9.28 -4.23 -13.08
CA ALA A 79 8.07 -4.32 -12.28
C ALA A 79 7.67 -5.80 -12.06
N THR A 80 7.67 -6.61 -13.11
CA THR A 80 7.41 -8.05 -13.04
C THR A 80 8.35 -8.75 -12.07
N ASP A 81 9.67 -8.52 -12.16
CA ASP A 81 10.66 -9.12 -11.24
C ASP A 81 10.39 -8.74 -9.78
N ARG A 82 10.03 -7.48 -9.52
CA ARG A 82 9.70 -6.99 -8.16
C ARG A 82 8.40 -7.60 -7.66
N ALA A 83 7.40 -7.77 -8.51
CA ALA A 83 6.17 -8.45 -8.15
C ALA A 83 6.41 -9.92 -7.81
N VAL A 84 7.22 -10.65 -8.60
CA VAL A 84 7.58 -12.04 -8.30
C VAL A 84 8.27 -12.14 -6.94
N HIS A 85 9.18 -11.22 -6.63
CA HIS A 85 9.78 -11.14 -5.30
C HIS A 85 8.72 -10.87 -4.22
N GLY A 86 7.84 -9.88 -4.42
CA GLY A 86 6.75 -9.58 -3.50
C GLY A 86 5.84 -10.77 -3.21
N VAL A 87 5.45 -11.52 -4.25
CA VAL A 87 4.68 -12.76 -4.15
C VAL A 87 5.42 -13.80 -3.32
N ALA A 88 6.73 -14.01 -3.56
CA ALA A 88 7.52 -14.97 -2.80
C ALA A 88 7.58 -14.59 -1.31
N ALA A 89 7.83 -13.31 -1.00
CA ALA A 89 7.87 -12.81 0.38
C ALA A 89 6.50 -12.93 1.08
N ALA A 90 5.41 -12.57 0.40
CA ALA A 90 4.06 -12.68 0.97
C ALA A 90 3.65 -14.14 1.20
N ARG A 91 4.01 -15.07 0.29
CA ARG A 91 3.76 -16.51 0.45
C ARG A 91 4.49 -17.10 1.64
N ASP A 92 5.73 -16.67 1.89
CA ASP A 92 6.51 -17.12 3.04
C ASP A 92 5.86 -16.67 4.36
N LEU A 93 5.54 -15.37 4.46
CA LEU A 93 4.82 -14.81 5.61
C LEU A 93 3.45 -15.47 5.83
N ARG A 94 2.70 -15.72 4.75
CA ARG A 94 1.43 -16.45 4.81
C ARG A 94 1.59 -17.81 5.48
N ARG A 95 2.62 -18.58 5.13
CA ARG A 95 2.90 -19.91 5.72
C ARG A 95 3.24 -19.78 7.20
N ALA A 96 4.06 -18.79 7.59
CA ALA A 96 4.43 -18.56 8.98
C ALA A 96 3.23 -18.20 9.89
N TYR A 97 2.20 -17.55 9.32
CA TYR A 97 1.01 -17.13 10.06
C TYR A 97 -0.17 -18.11 9.97
N ALA A 98 -0.16 -19.07 9.05
CA ALA A 98 -1.34 -19.89 8.72
C ALA A 98 -1.94 -20.64 9.92
N ASP A 99 -1.10 -21.26 10.75
CA ASP A 99 -1.56 -22.10 11.85
C ASP A 99 -2.01 -21.31 13.09
N THR A 100 -1.46 -20.10 13.28
CA THR A 100 -1.67 -19.31 14.51
C THR A 100 -2.59 -18.11 14.31
N HIS A 101 -2.63 -17.58 13.08
CA HIS A 101 -3.32 -16.34 12.75
C HIS A 101 -3.93 -16.40 11.34
N PRO A 102 -4.91 -17.29 11.09
CA PRO A 102 -5.41 -17.56 9.74
C PRO A 102 -5.98 -16.32 9.04
N ALA A 103 -6.64 -15.41 9.76
CA ALA A 103 -7.12 -14.15 9.17
C ALA A 103 -5.99 -13.20 8.72
N ARG A 104 -4.82 -13.23 9.39
CA ARG A 104 -3.63 -12.50 8.93
C ARG A 104 -2.96 -13.20 7.77
N ALA A 105 -2.96 -14.54 7.76
CA ALA A 105 -2.52 -15.32 6.61
C ALA A 105 -3.31 -14.95 5.35
N ALA A 106 -4.64 -14.88 5.43
CA ALA A 106 -5.51 -14.42 4.33
C ALA A 106 -5.19 -12.98 3.86
N CYS A 107 -4.78 -12.10 4.77
CA CYS A 107 -4.33 -10.76 4.39
C CYS A 107 -3.02 -10.77 3.58
N PHE A 108 -2.16 -11.78 3.73
CA PHE A 108 -1.00 -11.96 2.85
C PHE A 108 -1.39 -12.48 1.46
N ASP A 109 -2.47 -13.25 1.35
CA ASP A 109 -3.04 -13.62 0.04
C ASP A 109 -3.52 -12.39 -0.73
N GLU A 110 -4.05 -11.37 -0.05
CA GLU A 110 -4.31 -10.07 -0.71
C GLU A 110 -3.06 -9.41 -1.25
N PHE A 111 -1.94 -9.43 -0.53
CA PHE A 111 -0.68 -8.89 -1.04
C PHE A 111 -0.19 -9.68 -2.26
N ILE A 112 -0.34 -11.00 -2.27
CA ILE A 112 -0.03 -11.83 -3.45
C ILE A 112 -0.86 -11.34 -4.64
N ALA A 113 -2.16 -11.16 -4.47
CA ALA A 113 -3.04 -10.64 -5.52
C ALA A 113 -2.67 -9.21 -5.95
N ASP A 114 -2.32 -8.33 -5.01
CA ASP A 114 -1.83 -6.99 -5.29
C ASP A 114 -0.56 -7.04 -6.15
N PHE A 115 0.41 -7.90 -5.83
CA PHE A 115 1.62 -8.06 -6.65
C PHE A 115 1.32 -8.60 -8.04
N HIS A 116 0.35 -9.52 -8.18
CA HIS A 116 -0.09 -9.96 -9.50
C HIS A 116 -0.62 -8.78 -10.33
N ALA A 117 -1.51 -7.97 -9.76
CA ALA A 117 -2.06 -6.80 -10.44
C ALA A 117 -0.99 -5.76 -10.79
N LEU A 118 -0.11 -5.43 -9.84
CA LEU A 118 0.91 -4.38 -10.00
C LEU A 118 2.03 -4.81 -10.97
N GLY A 119 2.40 -6.09 -10.96
CA GLY A 119 3.49 -6.64 -11.77
C GLY A 119 3.11 -7.05 -13.17
N GLY A 120 1.81 -7.00 -13.51
CA GLY A 120 1.29 -7.57 -14.75
C GLY A 120 1.47 -9.09 -14.82
N LEU A 121 1.30 -9.79 -13.69
CA LEU A 121 1.30 -11.25 -13.66
C LEU A 121 -0.08 -11.80 -14.01
N ASP A 122 -0.13 -13.00 -14.59
CA ASP A 122 -1.38 -13.68 -14.92
C ASP A 122 -2.18 -14.07 -13.66
N GLY A 123 -3.48 -14.34 -13.81
CA GLY A 123 -4.31 -14.89 -12.73
C GLY A 123 -4.70 -13.89 -11.63
N VAL A 124 -4.71 -12.58 -11.92
CA VAL A 124 -5.08 -11.53 -10.96
C VAL A 124 -6.48 -11.77 -10.35
N GLY A 125 -7.45 -12.15 -11.19
CA GLY A 125 -8.83 -12.40 -10.76
C GLY A 125 -8.91 -13.54 -9.74
N ASP A 126 -8.32 -14.67 -10.10
CA ASP A 126 -8.27 -15.88 -9.28
C ASP A 126 -7.53 -15.61 -7.95
N ALA A 127 -6.40 -14.89 -7.99
CA ALA A 127 -5.64 -14.55 -6.78
C ALA A 127 -6.46 -13.72 -5.78
N TYR A 128 -7.30 -12.78 -6.25
CA TYR A 128 -8.19 -12.04 -5.35
C TYR A 128 -9.39 -12.88 -4.88
N GLU A 129 -9.91 -13.78 -5.72
CA GLU A 129 -10.96 -14.72 -5.31
C GLU A 129 -10.47 -15.66 -4.21
N ASP A 130 -9.24 -16.18 -4.35
CA ASP A 130 -8.56 -17.00 -3.34
C ASP A 130 -8.37 -16.22 -2.03
N ALA A 131 -7.90 -14.97 -2.09
CA ALA A 131 -7.75 -14.12 -0.91
C ALA A 131 -9.09 -13.84 -0.22
N ALA A 132 -10.15 -13.59 -1.00
CA ALA A 132 -11.50 -13.40 -0.46
C ALA A 132 -12.05 -14.68 0.18
N ALA A 133 -11.81 -15.84 -0.42
CA ALA A 133 -12.20 -17.14 0.14
C ALA A 133 -11.47 -17.42 1.46
N ALA A 134 -10.15 -17.18 1.51
CA ALA A 134 -9.34 -17.36 2.71
C ALA A 134 -9.83 -16.51 3.89
N HIS A 135 -10.29 -15.27 3.65
CA HIS A 135 -10.90 -14.44 4.70
C HIS A 135 -12.20 -15.03 5.23
N ARG A 136 -13.05 -15.57 4.36
CA ARG A 136 -14.30 -16.22 4.76
C ARG A 136 -14.04 -17.49 5.57
N GLU A 137 -13.06 -18.28 5.16
CA GLU A 137 -12.66 -19.49 5.89
C GLU A 137 -12.08 -19.16 7.27
N ALA A 138 -11.33 -18.07 7.39
CA ALA A 138 -10.74 -17.60 8.65
C ALA A 138 -11.75 -16.91 9.59
N ALA A 139 -13.01 -16.72 9.20
CA ALA A 139 -13.99 -15.94 9.96
C ALA A 139 -14.14 -16.40 11.43
N GLY A 140 -14.11 -17.71 11.65
CA GLY A 140 -14.24 -18.31 13.00
C GLY A 140 -13.11 -17.95 13.97
N SER A 141 -11.95 -17.46 13.48
CA SER A 141 -10.84 -17.03 14.33
C SER A 141 -10.88 -15.54 14.68
N VAL A 142 -11.89 -14.78 14.20
CA VAL A 142 -11.92 -13.32 14.29
C VAL A 142 -12.94 -12.87 15.32
N ALA A 143 -12.45 -12.43 16.49
CA ALA A 143 -13.31 -11.90 17.55
C ALA A 143 -13.86 -10.50 17.23
N SER A 144 -13.06 -9.65 16.57
CA SER A 144 -13.46 -8.30 16.16
C SER A 144 -12.87 -7.98 14.79
N PRO A 145 -13.66 -8.04 13.70
CA PRO A 145 -13.15 -7.77 12.36
C PRO A 145 -12.74 -6.30 12.20
N GLN A 146 -13.43 -5.36 12.87
CA GLN A 146 -13.07 -3.94 12.86
C GLN A 146 -11.72 -3.67 13.54
N ALA A 147 -11.48 -4.27 14.71
CA ALA A 147 -10.19 -4.13 15.38
C ALA A 147 -9.05 -4.78 14.59
N LEU A 148 -9.32 -5.91 13.93
CA LEU A 148 -8.33 -6.56 13.05
C LEU A 148 -8.03 -5.71 11.82
N ALA A 149 -9.06 -5.13 11.19
CA ALA A 149 -8.93 -4.30 10.00
C ALA A 149 -8.14 -2.99 10.21
N THR A 150 -8.00 -2.54 11.47
CA THR A 150 -7.15 -1.39 11.85
C THR A 150 -5.78 -1.80 12.38
N THR A 151 -5.42 -3.09 12.30
CA THR A 151 -4.04 -3.51 12.61
C THR A 151 -3.07 -3.07 11.52
N PRO A 152 -1.78 -2.86 11.85
CA PRO A 152 -0.76 -2.45 10.88
C PRO A 152 -0.69 -3.27 9.60
N LEU A 153 -0.94 -4.59 9.66
CA LEU A 153 -0.98 -5.43 8.47
C LEU A 153 -2.11 -5.06 7.51
N PHE A 154 -3.33 -4.94 8.03
CA PHE A 154 -4.53 -4.65 7.25
C PHE A 154 -4.51 -3.21 6.72
N GLU A 155 -4.02 -2.25 7.52
CA GLU A 155 -3.79 -0.89 7.06
C GLU A 155 -2.76 -0.86 5.93
N ALA A 156 -1.67 -1.62 6.04
CA ALA A 156 -0.65 -1.70 4.99
C ALA A 156 -1.20 -2.33 3.69
N ALA A 157 -2.07 -3.35 3.79
CA ALA A 157 -2.72 -3.94 2.63
C ALA A 157 -3.64 -2.94 1.89
N ALA A 158 -4.19 -1.94 2.57
CA ALA A 158 -4.99 -0.90 1.94
C ALA A 158 -4.16 0.18 1.20
N VAL A 159 -2.85 0.29 1.50
CA VAL A 159 -2.00 1.38 0.97
C VAL A 159 -1.90 1.40 -0.55
N PRO A 160 -1.64 0.28 -1.26
CA PRO A 160 -1.43 0.32 -2.72
C PRO A 160 -2.62 0.87 -3.48
N VAL A 161 -3.84 0.37 -3.19
CA VAL A 161 -5.06 0.82 -3.86
C VAL A 161 -5.38 2.28 -3.54
N LYS A 162 -5.16 2.73 -2.28
CA LYS A 162 -5.33 4.13 -1.89
C LYS A 162 -4.36 5.07 -2.59
N GLN A 163 -3.09 4.66 -2.72
CA GLN A 163 -2.08 5.47 -3.39
C GLN A 163 -2.37 5.63 -4.88
N LEU A 164 -2.72 4.53 -5.56
CA LEU A 164 -3.03 4.55 -7.00
C LEU A 164 -4.32 5.32 -7.30
N ALA A 165 -5.38 5.11 -6.51
CA ALA A 165 -6.63 5.87 -6.66
C ALA A 165 -6.42 7.37 -6.56
N ARG A 166 -5.55 7.83 -5.65
CA ARG A 166 -5.22 9.25 -5.50
C ARG A 166 -4.61 9.87 -6.78
N GLY A 167 -3.92 9.10 -7.62
CA GLY A 167 -3.25 9.63 -8.80
C GLY A 167 -4.17 10.08 -9.93
N GLN A 168 -5.48 9.79 -9.86
CA GLN A 168 -6.35 9.72 -11.04
C GLN A 168 -7.46 10.80 -11.11
N ALA A 169 -7.73 11.56 -10.04
CA ALA A 169 -8.66 12.69 -10.10
C ALA A 169 -8.34 13.71 -9.01
N ASP A 170 -7.82 14.89 -9.39
CA ASP A 170 -7.55 16.06 -8.53
C ASP A 170 -6.95 15.75 -7.14
N GLY A 171 -6.22 14.63 -7.01
CA GLY A 171 -5.68 14.13 -5.76
C GLY A 171 -6.68 13.63 -4.71
N GLU A 172 -7.96 13.46 -5.04
CA GLU A 172 -9.06 13.28 -4.07
C GLU A 172 -9.88 12.00 -4.21
N ILE A 173 -9.50 11.00 -5.02
CA ILE A 173 -10.20 9.69 -4.91
C ILE A 173 -9.82 9.03 -3.58
N ALA A 174 -10.54 9.42 -2.52
CA ALA A 174 -10.46 8.83 -1.21
C ALA A 174 -11.18 7.50 -1.26
N VAL A 175 -10.44 6.43 -1.53
CA VAL A 175 -10.89 5.06 -1.23
C VAL A 175 -11.17 5.02 0.27
N SER A 176 -12.45 5.04 0.61
CA SER A 176 -12.96 5.22 1.96
C SER A 176 -12.86 3.94 2.79
N TRP A 177 -13.25 4.04 4.06
CA TRP A 177 -13.39 2.85 4.91
C TRP A 177 -14.45 1.90 4.36
N ASP A 178 -15.60 2.43 3.95
CA ASP A 178 -16.75 1.67 3.45
C ASP A 178 -16.48 1.06 2.07
N ASP A 179 -15.62 1.68 1.26
CA ASP A 179 -15.16 1.07 0.00
C ASP A 179 -14.35 -0.21 0.25
N LEU A 180 -13.57 -0.24 1.33
CA LEU A 180 -12.65 -1.35 1.61
C LEU A 180 -13.24 -2.41 2.53
N HIS A 181 -14.32 -2.12 3.24
CA HIS A 181 -14.89 -3.02 4.22
C HIS A 181 -16.39 -3.13 4.02
N GLY A 182 -16.92 -4.35 4.14
CA GLY A 182 -18.34 -4.58 4.02
C GLY A 182 -19.15 -3.81 5.08
N GLY A 183 -20.41 -3.51 4.78
CA GLY A 183 -21.27 -2.74 5.68
C GLY A 183 -21.69 -3.46 6.96
N ASP A 184 -21.57 -4.80 7.03
CA ASP A 184 -21.98 -5.59 8.19
C ASP A 184 -20.78 -6.23 8.91
N PRO A 185 -20.34 -5.69 10.07
CA PRO A 185 -19.28 -6.28 10.88
C PRO A 185 -19.73 -7.54 11.65
N GLY A 186 -21.01 -7.90 11.61
CA GLY A 186 -21.56 -9.14 12.19
C GLY A 186 -21.20 -10.41 11.41
N ASP A 187 -20.73 -10.27 10.17
CA ASP A 187 -20.11 -11.33 9.37
C ASP A 187 -18.61 -11.01 9.16
N PRO A 188 -17.71 -11.46 10.05
CA PRO A 188 -16.28 -11.18 9.93
C PRO A 188 -15.67 -11.63 8.60
N GLY A 189 -16.16 -12.75 8.06
CA GLY A 189 -15.66 -13.33 6.81
C GLY A 189 -15.98 -12.43 5.62
N ALA A 190 -17.26 -12.07 5.46
CA ALA A 190 -17.69 -11.16 4.40
C ALA A 190 -17.10 -9.76 4.57
N PHE A 191 -17.01 -9.26 5.80
CA PHE A 191 -16.45 -7.95 6.12
C PHE A 191 -14.99 -7.82 5.65
N LEU A 192 -14.13 -8.80 5.98
CA LEU A 192 -12.72 -8.78 5.63
C LEU A 192 -12.47 -9.13 4.16
N ALA A 193 -13.26 -10.06 3.59
CA ALA A 193 -13.18 -10.43 2.17
C ALA A 193 -13.58 -9.29 1.22
N HIS A 194 -14.31 -8.28 1.71
CA HIS A 194 -14.76 -7.15 0.90
C HIS A 194 -13.58 -6.40 0.25
N ARG A 195 -12.48 -6.19 0.98
CA ARG A 195 -11.32 -5.48 0.43
C ARG A 195 -10.72 -6.18 -0.79
N ALA A 196 -10.54 -7.50 -0.71
CA ALA A 196 -10.04 -8.29 -1.83
C ALA A 196 -10.99 -8.20 -3.04
N THR A 197 -12.30 -8.24 -2.79
CA THR A 197 -13.33 -8.09 -3.83
C THR A 197 -13.29 -6.70 -4.48
N TYR A 198 -13.16 -5.64 -3.69
CA TYR A 198 -13.03 -4.27 -4.17
C TYR A 198 -11.76 -4.09 -5.01
N LYS A 199 -10.61 -4.56 -4.50
CA LYS A 199 -9.33 -4.47 -5.20
C LYS A 199 -9.34 -5.22 -6.52
N ARG A 200 -9.96 -6.41 -6.59
CA ARG A 200 -10.15 -7.13 -7.86
C ARG A 200 -10.81 -6.29 -8.94
N GLN A 201 -11.82 -5.50 -8.56
CA GLN A 201 -12.58 -4.66 -9.50
C GLN A 201 -11.85 -3.38 -9.87
N ARG A 202 -10.97 -2.87 -9.01
CA ARG A 202 -10.45 -1.50 -9.11
C ARG A 202 -8.95 -1.44 -9.36
N LEU A 203 -8.14 -2.25 -8.67
CA LEU A 203 -6.69 -2.10 -8.69
C LEU A 203 -6.08 -2.27 -10.08
N PRO A 204 -6.44 -3.28 -10.91
CA PRO A 204 -5.86 -3.42 -12.25
C PRO A 204 -6.09 -2.19 -13.13
N GLY A 205 -7.31 -1.65 -13.14
CA GLY A 205 -7.64 -0.44 -13.90
C GLY A 205 -6.90 0.80 -13.39
N LEU A 206 -6.71 0.92 -12.07
CA LEU A 206 -5.94 2.01 -11.47
C LEU A 206 -4.44 1.94 -11.82
N VAL A 207 -3.88 0.73 -11.95
CA VAL A 207 -2.48 0.54 -12.37
C VAL A 207 -2.30 0.98 -13.80
N GLU A 208 -3.15 0.51 -14.72
CA GLU A 208 -3.04 0.86 -16.13
C GLU A 208 -3.23 2.37 -16.35
N ALA A 209 -4.18 2.99 -15.65
CA ALA A 209 -4.39 4.42 -15.75
C ALA A 209 -3.18 5.23 -15.22
N ALA A 210 -2.55 4.80 -14.12
CA ALA A 210 -1.33 5.44 -13.63
C ALA A 210 -0.14 5.30 -14.60
N VAL A 211 -0.07 4.20 -15.36
CA VAL A 211 0.93 3.99 -16.41
C VAL A 211 0.64 4.88 -17.62
N ASP A 212 -0.61 4.91 -18.08
CA ASP A 212 -1.04 5.72 -19.22
C ASP A 212 -0.82 7.23 -18.97
N ASP A 213 -1.12 7.69 -17.75
CA ASP A 213 -0.89 9.08 -17.33
C ASP A 213 0.60 9.39 -17.08
N GLY A 214 1.45 8.37 -16.97
CA GLY A 214 2.84 8.52 -16.54
C GLY A 214 2.94 9.13 -15.14
N HIS A 215 1.93 8.89 -14.28
CA HIS A 215 1.82 9.53 -12.98
C HIS A 215 1.46 8.55 -11.85
N LEU A 216 2.40 8.40 -10.90
CA LEU A 216 2.12 7.83 -9.58
C LEU A 216 2.14 8.94 -8.52
N ALA A 217 1.06 9.01 -7.76
CA ALA A 217 0.90 9.93 -6.63
C ALA A 217 1.79 9.53 -5.45
N ALA A 218 2.27 10.51 -4.68
CA ALA A 218 2.84 10.24 -3.35
C ALA A 218 1.78 9.59 -2.43
N PRO A 219 2.18 8.71 -1.49
CA PRO A 219 1.23 8.17 -0.51
C PRO A 219 0.63 9.31 0.32
N ARG A 220 -0.58 9.09 0.83
CA ARG A 220 -1.23 10.03 1.74
C ARG A 220 -0.54 9.98 3.11
N GLY A 221 -0.23 11.14 3.66
CA GLY A 221 0.20 11.34 5.03
C GLY A 221 -0.85 12.14 5.80
N THR A 222 -0.40 13.08 6.63
CA THR A 222 -1.29 14.07 7.24
C THR A 222 -1.69 15.09 6.17
N THR A 223 -2.94 15.54 6.17
CA THR A 223 -3.45 16.45 5.13
C THR A 223 -4.17 17.64 5.72
N GLU A 224 -4.03 18.80 5.08
CA GLU A 224 -4.81 20.00 5.35
C GLU A 224 -5.32 20.58 4.04
N TYR A 225 -6.51 21.17 4.10
CA TYR A 225 -7.24 21.62 2.92
C TYR A 225 -7.40 23.13 2.95
N ALA A 226 -7.20 23.77 1.78
CA ALA A 226 -7.42 25.19 1.59
C ALA A 226 -6.64 26.06 2.60
N THR A 227 -5.37 25.71 2.79
CA THR A 227 -4.45 26.44 3.66
C THR A 227 -4.26 27.87 3.17
N ASP A 228 -3.98 28.78 4.09
CA ASP A 228 -3.54 30.16 3.82
C ASP A 228 -2.01 30.32 3.80
N HIS A 229 -1.28 29.29 4.24
CA HIS A 229 0.16 29.33 4.49
C HIS A 229 0.99 28.40 3.58
N HIS A 230 0.37 27.72 2.60
CA HIS A 230 1.05 26.96 1.55
C HIS A 230 0.31 27.02 0.21
N GLU A 231 1.07 27.05 -0.88
CA GLU A 231 0.55 26.94 -2.25
C GLU A 231 1.46 26.06 -3.12
N CYS A 232 0.87 25.28 -4.03
CA CYS A 232 1.63 24.52 -5.01
C CYS A 232 1.93 25.36 -6.26
N PRO A 233 3.19 25.71 -6.55
CA PRO A 233 3.54 26.52 -7.71
C PRO A 233 3.21 25.84 -9.06
N ALA A 234 3.01 24.53 -9.06
CA ALA A 234 2.71 23.78 -10.29
C ALA A 234 1.23 23.75 -10.67
N CYS A 235 0.31 23.94 -9.72
CA CYS A 235 -1.14 23.84 -9.98
C CYS A 235 -2.00 24.85 -9.22
N GLY A 236 -1.41 25.72 -8.40
CA GLY A 236 -2.11 26.72 -7.58
C GLY A 236 -2.91 26.16 -6.41
N SER A 237 -2.90 24.83 -6.20
CA SER A 237 -3.65 24.22 -5.10
C SER A 237 -3.04 24.58 -3.74
N ARG A 238 -3.93 24.83 -2.77
CA ARG A 238 -3.62 25.07 -1.35
C ARG A 238 -3.98 23.87 -0.47
N HIS A 239 -4.05 22.67 -1.06
CA HIS A 239 -4.23 21.44 -0.32
C HIS A 239 -2.88 20.78 -0.10
N VAL A 240 -2.55 20.48 1.15
CA VAL A 240 -1.23 19.99 1.58
C VAL A 240 -1.32 18.55 2.03
N ASN A 241 -0.26 17.80 1.71
CA ASN A 241 0.00 16.43 2.14
C ASN A 241 1.40 16.39 2.78
N TRP A 242 1.46 16.32 4.10
CA TRP A 242 2.71 16.07 4.84
C TRP A 242 2.96 14.58 4.91
N VAL A 243 3.95 14.13 4.17
CA VAL A 243 4.25 12.71 4.03
C VAL A 243 5.75 12.47 4.09
N ALA A 244 6.15 11.54 4.96
CA ALA A 244 7.56 11.35 5.30
C ALA A 244 8.16 12.69 5.78
N ASP A 245 9.16 13.20 5.07
CA ASP A 245 9.86 14.45 5.36
C ASP A 245 9.58 15.51 4.26
N SER A 246 8.48 15.36 3.53
CA SER A 246 8.09 16.25 2.42
C SER A 246 6.72 16.90 2.66
N THR A 247 6.63 18.18 2.29
CA THR A 247 5.37 18.93 2.19
C THR A 247 4.97 19.00 0.71
N LEU A 248 3.99 18.18 0.33
CA LEU A 248 3.60 18.01 -1.06
C LEU A 248 2.17 18.49 -1.30
N CYS A 249 1.86 18.86 -2.53
CA CYS A 249 0.52 19.18 -2.94
C CYS A 249 -0.36 17.92 -2.90
N LEU A 250 -1.51 18.01 -2.23
CA LEU A 250 -2.46 16.91 -2.16
C LEU A 250 -3.08 16.59 -3.53
N VAL A 251 -3.07 17.53 -4.48
CA VAL A 251 -3.55 17.35 -5.85
C VAL A 251 -2.49 16.64 -6.70
N CYS A 252 -1.37 17.32 -7.01
CA CYS A 252 -0.42 16.83 -8.01
C CYS A 252 0.84 16.16 -7.45
N SER A 253 0.99 16.07 -6.12
CA SER A 253 2.18 15.52 -5.43
C SER A 253 3.51 16.26 -5.68
N ARG A 254 3.52 17.43 -6.32
CA ARG A 254 4.71 18.28 -6.37
C ARG A 254 4.90 19.04 -5.05
N PRO A 255 6.11 19.49 -4.70
CA PRO A 255 6.32 20.29 -3.51
C PRO A 255 5.41 21.53 -3.47
N THR A 256 4.97 21.90 -2.27
CA THR A 256 4.35 23.22 -2.02
C THR A 256 5.37 24.18 -1.43
N GLU A 257 5.11 25.46 -1.56
CA GLU A 257 5.91 26.53 -0.98
C GLU A 257 5.09 27.24 0.10
N PRO A 258 5.71 27.68 1.21
CA PRO A 258 5.04 28.57 2.15
C PRO A 258 4.62 29.86 1.46
N THR A 259 3.38 30.29 1.66
CA THR A 259 2.93 31.61 1.24
C THR A 259 3.35 32.61 2.32
N ASN A 260 4.27 33.51 1.99
CA ASN A 260 4.64 34.60 2.89
C ASN A 260 3.42 35.52 3.05
N GLU A 261 3.02 35.81 4.29
CA GLU A 261 2.24 37.03 4.59
C GLU A 261 3.10 38.28 4.37
#